data_AF-A0A2K2CGM4-F1
#
_entry.id   AF-A0A2K2CGM4-F1
#
_cell.length_a   1.000
_cell.length_b   1.000
_cell.length_c   1.000
_cell.angle_alpha   90.00
_cell.angle_beta   90.00
_cell.angle_gamma   90.00
#
_symmetry.space_group_name_H-M   'P 1'
#
loop_
_entity.id
_entity.type
_entity.pdbx_description
1 polymer ?
#
loop_
_entity_poly.entity_id
_entity_poly.type
_entity_poly.pdbx_seq_one_letter_code
_entity_poly.pdbx_strand_id
1 'polypeptide(L)'
;MWNQKRQSEGHCEEADEDIEDTRKEICDIHSKLIKGFIDINSTGGRNIAIKYIGELNYKPFLSACLEKLPPKKAKEKASELYYFWKEQLLNPQWNPLKTVTVGGIPEEIIDMHDDKLQELHAAGVKRCIRLW
;
A
#
# COMPACT_ATOMS: atom_id res chain seq x y z
N MET A 1 12.28 -30.83 46.29
CA MET A 1 13.26 -29.76 46.04
C MET A 1 13.12 -29.30 44.60
N TRP A 2 12.20 -28.36 44.35
CA TRP A 2 12.13 -27.60 43.11
C TRP A 2 12.79 -26.26 43.40
N ASN A 3 14.04 -26.08 42.99
CA ASN A 3 14.68 -24.76 42.97
C ASN A 3 15.94 -24.78 42.11
N GLN A 4 15.79 -24.20 40.90
CA GLN A 4 16.81 -23.43 40.19
C GLN A 4 16.05 -22.68 39.06
N LYS A 5 15.15 -21.76 39.43
CA LYS A 5 15.32 -20.30 39.25
C LYS A 5 15.64 -19.94 37.79
N ARG A 6 14.63 -19.60 36.97
CA ARG A 6 14.24 -18.20 36.71
C ARG A 6 15.44 -17.31 36.35
N GLN A 7 15.95 -17.44 35.13
CA GLN A 7 16.75 -16.42 34.43
C GLN A 7 16.65 -16.68 32.91
N SER A 8 15.57 -16.28 32.25
CA SER A 8 15.56 -16.09 30.79
C SER A 8 14.41 -15.24 30.23
N GLU A 9 13.58 -14.58 31.06
CA GLU A 9 12.48 -13.72 30.59
C GLU A 9 12.91 -12.26 30.41
N GLY A 10 14.08 -12.00 29.81
CA GLY A 10 14.59 -10.62 29.68
C GLY A 10 15.50 -10.37 28.48
N HIS A 11 15.41 -11.17 27.42
CA HIS A 11 16.30 -11.03 26.25
C HIS A 11 15.55 -10.98 24.92
N CYS A 12 14.27 -10.62 24.92
CA CYS A 12 13.47 -10.59 23.70
C CYS A 12 12.82 -9.22 23.42
N GLU A 13 12.85 -8.26 24.35
CA GLU A 13 12.20 -6.96 24.17
C GLU A 13 13.09 -5.94 23.43
N GLU A 14 14.40 -6.00 23.60
CA GLU A 14 15.35 -5.01 23.03
C GLU A 14 15.51 -5.17 21.51
N ALA A 15 15.48 -6.40 20.99
CA ALA A 15 15.56 -6.66 19.56
C ALA A 15 14.28 -6.27 18.79
N ASP A 16 13.12 -6.28 19.46
CA ASP A 16 11.85 -5.89 18.85
C ASP A 16 11.70 -4.35 18.78
N GLU A 17 12.26 -3.62 19.75
CA GLU A 17 12.29 -2.14 19.74
C GLU A 17 13.17 -1.58 18.60
N ASP A 18 14.37 -2.15 18.41
CA ASP A 18 15.30 -1.75 17.34
C ASP A 18 14.71 -2.00 15.93
N ILE A 19 13.95 -3.08 15.76
CA ILE A 19 13.27 -3.38 14.49
C ILE A 19 12.17 -2.36 14.20
N GLU A 20 11.37 -2.00 15.20
CA GLU A 20 10.28 -1.03 15.02
C GLU A 20 10.80 0.38 14.74
N ASP A 21 11.89 0.80 15.40
CA ASP A 21 12.52 2.09 15.12
C ASP A 21 13.10 2.13 13.70
N THR A 22 13.77 1.05 13.28
CA THR A 22 14.27 0.90 11.90
C THR A 22 13.12 0.98 10.87
N ARG A 23 11.97 0.34 11.14
CA ARG A 23 10.79 0.42 10.26
C ARG A 23 10.26 1.85 10.15
N LYS A 24 10.22 2.57 11.28
CA LYS A 24 9.78 3.96 11.33
C LYS A 24 10.70 4.88 10.54
N GLU A 25 12.01 4.73 10.67
CA GLU A 25 13.00 5.49 9.89
C GLU A 25 12.84 5.25 8.39
N ILE A 26 12.72 3.99 7.97
CA ILE A 26 12.49 3.64 6.55
C ILE A 26 11.21 4.30 6.01
N CYS A 27 10.14 4.29 6.79
CA CYS A 27 8.87 4.90 6.38
C CYS A 27 8.95 6.43 6.27
N ASP A 28 9.71 7.08 7.16
CA ASP A 28 9.95 8.52 7.09
C ASP A 28 10.81 8.90 5.87
N ILE A 29 11.86 8.11 5.58
CA ILE A 29 12.69 8.27 4.38
C ILE A 29 11.83 8.11 3.11
N HIS A 30 11.01 7.07 3.03
CA HIS A 30 10.09 6.86 1.90
C HIS A 30 9.11 8.02 1.73
N SER A 31 8.52 8.51 2.82
CA SER A 31 7.58 9.64 2.80
C SER A 31 8.23 10.91 2.27
N LYS A 32 9.44 11.23 2.75
CA LYS A 32 10.23 12.39 2.30
C LYS A 32 10.60 12.29 0.82
N LEU A 33 10.98 11.09 0.36
CA LEU A 33 11.32 10.83 -1.03
C LEU A 33 10.12 11.03 -1.97
N ILE A 34 8.97 10.44 -1.64
CA ILE A 34 7.72 10.60 -2.40
C ILE A 34 7.33 12.07 -2.50
N LYS A 35 7.34 12.78 -1.35
CA LYS A 35 7.02 14.21 -1.30
C LYS A 35 7.96 15.03 -2.18
N GLY A 36 9.27 14.79 -2.09
CA GLY A 36 10.26 15.47 -2.91
C GLY A 36 10.01 15.30 -4.41
N PHE A 37 9.65 14.09 -4.86
CA PHE A 37 9.30 13.87 -6.26
C PHE A 37 7.99 14.55 -6.70
N ILE A 38 6.95 14.56 -5.84
CA ILE A 38 5.69 15.26 -6.11
C ILE A 38 5.95 16.77 -6.26
N ASP A 39 6.76 17.35 -5.36
CA ASP A 39 7.11 18.76 -5.37
C ASP A 39 7.90 19.11 -6.65
N ILE A 40 8.88 18.28 -7.03
CA ILE A 40 9.65 18.47 -8.28
C ILE A 40 8.74 18.45 -9.51
N ASN A 41 7.75 17.56 -9.55
CA ASN A 41 6.79 17.48 -10.65
C ASN A 41 5.83 18.68 -10.68
N SER A 42 5.50 19.26 -9.52
CA SER A 42 4.56 20.38 -9.40
C SER A 42 5.18 21.74 -9.74
N THR A 43 6.50 21.89 -9.61
CA THR A 43 7.18 23.21 -9.70
C THR A 43 7.71 23.56 -11.10
N GLY A 44 7.33 22.81 -12.14
CA GLY A 44 7.49 23.22 -13.54
C GLY A 44 8.92 23.10 -14.09
N GLY A 45 9.18 22.02 -14.82
CA GLY A 45 10.36 21.93 -15.69
C GLY A 45 10.79 20.50 -16.06
N ARG A 46 10.42 19.50 -15.26
CA ARG A 46 10.72 18.08 -15.53
C ARG A 46 9.51 17.23 -15.22
N ASN A 47 8.99 16.52 -16.22
CA ASN A 47 7.99 15.48 -16.04
C ASN A 47 8.67 14.23 -15.44
N ILE A 48 8.87 14.23 -14.12
CA ILE A 48 9.28 13.02 -13.41
C ILE A 48 8.01 12.26 -13.06
N ALA A 49 7.70 11.22 -13.83
CA ALA A 49 6.60 10.33 -13.51
C ALA A 49 7.02 9.39 -12.37
N ILE A 50 6.44 9.56 -11.19
CA ILE A 50 6.50 8.55 -10.13
C ILE A 50 5.58 7.41 -10.57
N LYS A 51 6.16 6.26 -10.94
CA LYS A 51 5.40 5.06 -11.24
C LYS A 51 5.09 4.34 -9.94
N TYR A 52 3.93 4.65 -9.36
CA TYR A 52 3.35 3.84 -8.29
C TYR A 52 3.07 2.42 -8.82
N ILE A 53 3.08 1.41 -7.96
CA ILE A 53 2.53 0.09 -8.30
C ILE A 53 1.08 0.31 -8.75
N GLY A 54 0.86 0.14 -10.05
CA GLY A 54 -0.38 0.43 -10.74
C GLY A 54 -0.83 1.88 -10.65
N GLU A 55 -0.75 2.62 -11.76
CA GLU A 55 -1.53 3.85 -11.89
C GLU A 55 -3.01 3.51 -11.63
N LEU A 56 -3.56 4.09 -10.57
CA LEU A 56 -4.94 3.89 -10.22
C LEU A 56 -5.80 4.51 -11.33
N ASN A 57 -6.58 3.69 -12.03
CA ASN A 57 -7.43 4.20 -13.10
C ASN A 57 -8.76 4.64 -12.51
N TYR A 58 -9.18 5.90 -12.74
CA TYR A 58 -10.49 6.39 -12.28
C TYR A 58 -11.67 5.69 -12.98
N LYS A 59 -11.51 5.29 -14.25
CA LYS A 59 -12.62 4.82 -15.10
C LYS A 59 -13.37 3.61 -14.53
N PRO A 60 -12.71 2.57 -13.99
CA PRO A 60 -13.45 1.42 -13.48
C PRO A 60 -14.17 1.72 -12.16
N PHE A 61 -13.70 2.65 -11.32
CA PHE A 61 -14.49 3.14 -10.16
C PHE A 61 -15.79 3.79 -10.63
N LEU A 62 -15.70 4.67 -11.64
CA LEU A 62 -16.89 5.31 -12.21
C LEU A 62 -17.84 4.27 -12.83
N SER A 63 -17.30 3.30 -13.57
CA SER A 63 -18.09 2.22 -14.17
C SER A 63 -18.84 1.41 -13.11
N ALA A 64 -18.14 0.96 -12.06
CA ALA A 64 -18.73 0.19 -10.97
C ALA A 64 -19.83 0.97 -10.21
N CYS A 65 -19.64 2.27 -10.01
CA CYS A 65 -20.66 3.12 -9.39
C CYS A 65 -21.86 3.37 -10.31
N LEU A 66 -21.66 3.55 -11.62
CA LEU A 66 -22.74 3.78 -12.59
C LEU A 66 -23.66 2.56 -12.74
N GLU A 67 -23.17 1.34 -12.49
CA GLU A 67 -24.00 0.13 -12.47
C GLU A 67 -25.04 0.13 -11.34
N LYS A 68 -24.81 0.87 -10.26
CA LYS A 68 -25.62 0.80 -9.02
C LYS A 68 -26.31 2.11 -8.64
N LEU A 69 -25.81 3.25 -9.12
CA LEU A 69 -26.23 4.58 -8.66
C LEU A 69 -26.57 5.52 -9.84
N PRO A 70 -27.48 6.50 -9.63
CA PRO A 70 -27.72 7.56 -10.61
C PRO A 70 -26.44 8.35 -10.93
N PRO A 71 -26.27 8.88 -12.15
CA PRO A 71 -25.01 9.44 -12.63
C PRO A 71 -24.35 10.48 -11.72
N LYS A 72 -25.14 11.36 -11.08
CA LYS A 72 -24.63 12.39 -10.16
C LYS A 72 -24.01 11.74 -8.90
N LYS A 73 -24.75 10.82 -8.25
CA LYS A 73 -24.28 10.08 -7.07
C LYS A 73 -23.15 9.11 -7.41
N ALA A 74 -23.17 8.53 -8.60
CA ALA A 74 -22.14 7.61 -9.07
C ALA A 74 -20.78 8.32 -9.21
N LYS A 75 -20.75 9.53 -9.78
CA LYS A 75 -19.51 10.32 -9.88
C LYS A 75 -18.94 10.68 -8.51
N GLU A 76 -19.79 11.13 -7.59
CA GLU A 76 -19.39 11.46 -6.22
C GLU A 76 -18.78 10.24 -5.51
N LYS A 77 -19.47 9.09 -5.52
CA LYS A 77 -18.97 7.85 -4.91
C LYS A 77 -17.72 7.28 -5.58
N ALA A 78 -17.62 7.38 -6.91
CA ALA A 78 -16.43 6.95 -7.63
C ALA A 78 -15.20 7.80 -7.25
N SER A 79 -15.38 9.11 -7.08
CA SER A 79 -14.31 10.01 -6.62
C SER A 79 -13.89 9.69 -5.19
N GLU A 80 -14.84 9.52 -4.27
CA GLU A 80 -14.53 9.12 -2.88
C GLU A 80 -13.68 7.84 -2.84
N LEU A 81 -14.11 6.79 -3.55
CA LEU A 81 -13.36 5.52 -3.62
C LEU A 81 -11.98 5.70 -4.26
N TYR A 82 -11.90 6.44 -5.37
CA TYR A 82 -10.65 6.68 -6.07
C TYR A 82 -9.61 7.38 -5.17
N TYR A 83 -10.00 8.45 -4.47
CA TYR A 83 -9.08 9.18 -3.60
C TYR A 83 -8.69 8.36 -2.37
N PHE A 84 -9.63 7.62 -1.78
CA PHE A 84 -9.33 6.68 -0.69
C PHE A 84 -8.23 5.69 -1.10
N TRP A 85 -8.37 5.03 -2.25
CA TRP A 85 -7.36 4.08 -2.73
C TRP A 85 -6.05 4.75 -3.12
N LYS A 86 -6.12 5.96 -3.66
CA LYS A 86 -4.92 6.76 -3.96
C LYS A 86 -4.13 7.07 -2.68
N GLU A 87 -4.80 7.41 -1.58
CA GLU A 87 -4.16 7.64 -0.29
C GLU A 87 -3.57 6.35 0.30
N GLN A 88 -4.27 5.22 0.18
CA GLN A 88 -3.71 3.93 0.61
C GLN A 88 -2.41 3.59 -0.15
N LEU A 89 -2.38 3.79 -1.47
CA LEU A 89 -1.17 3.54 -2.28
C LEU A 89 0.00 4.48 -1.96
N LEU A 90 -0.26 5.64 -1.35
CA LEU A 90 0.77 6.57 -0.87
C LEU A 90 1.23 6.24 0.55
N ASN A 91 0.57 5.32 1.25
CA ASN A 91 0.91 4.96 2.62
C ASN A 91 2.11 4.01 2.64
N PRO A 92 3.29 4.44 3.13
CA PRO A 92 4.48 3.59 3.17
C PRO A 92 4.34 2.40 4.15
N GLN A 93 3.37 2.44 5.06
CA GLN A 93 3.10 1.35 6.01
C GLN A 93 2.29 0.20 5.38
N TRP A 94 1.75 0.39 4.18
CA TRP A 94 0.99 -0.64 3.48
C TRP A 94 1.80 -1.19 2.31
N ASN A 95 2.16 -2.47 2.38
CA ASN A 95 2.82 -3.18 1.31
C ASN A 95 2.05 -4.46 0.99
N PRO A 96 1.18 -4.47 -0.05
CA PRO A 96 0.40 -5.64 -0.42
C PRO A 96 1.21 -6.63 -1.29
N LEU A 97 2.53 -6.60 -1.20
CA LEU A 97 3.42 -7.55 -1.87
C LEU A 97 3.92 -8.58 -0.87
N LYS A 98 4.06 -9.83 -1.35
CA LYS A 98 4.72 -10.90 -0.63
C LYS A 98 5.84 -11.48 -1.46
N THR A 99 6.90 -11.90 -0.79
CA THR A 99 8.00 -12.61 -1.41
C THR A 99 7.64 -14.08 -1.54
N VAL A 100 7.74 -14.61 -2.76
CA VAL A 100 7.65 -16.04 -3.06
C VAL A 100 8.95 -16.50 -3.71
N THR A 101 9.28 -17.77 -3.55
CA THR A 101 10.46 -18.34 -4.22
C THR A 101 10.02 -19.15 -5.42
N VAL A 102 10.43 -18.72 -6.61
CA VAL A 102 10.18 -19.44 -7.87
C VAL A 102 11.52 -19.90 -8.42
N GLY A 103 11.74 -21.22 -8.49
CA GLY A 103 13.00 -21.78 -9.00
C GLY A 103 14.25 -21.38 -8.19
N GLY A 104 14.10 -21.08 -6.89
CA GLY A 104 15.19 -20.63 -6.02
C GLY A 104 15.47 -19.13 -6.05
N ILE A 105 14.75 -18.36 -6.88
CA ILE A 105 14.86 -16.90 -6.95
C ILE A 105 13.71 -16.28 -6.15
N PRO A 106 13.98 -15.35 -5.21
CA PRO A 106 12.94 -14.58 -4.55
C PRO A 106 12.31 -13.59 -5.54
N GLU A 107 10.99 -13.66 -5.68
CA GLU A 107 10.18 -12.77 -6.49
C GLU A 107 9.11 -12.11 -5.61
N GLU A 108 8.84 -10.83 -5.83
CA GLU A 108 7.71 -10.15 -5.18
C GLU A 108 6.46 -10.30 -6.05
N ILE A 109 5.41 -10.87 -5.47
CA ILE A 109 4.09 -10.96 -6.09
C ILE A 109 3.06 -10.24 -5.23
N ILE A 110 1.93 -9.90 -5.82
CA ILE A 110 0.83 -9.33 -5.06
C ILE A 110 0.24 -10.38 -4.13
N ASP A 111 0.06 -10.01 -2.88
CA ASP A 111 -0.66 -10.85 -1.95
C ASP A 111 -2.16 -10.78 -2.22
N MET A 112 -2.65 -11.81 -2.91
CA MET A 112 -4.08 -11.95 -3.18
C MET A 112 -4.94 -12.06 -1.92
N HIS A 113 -4.37 -12.30 -0.74
CA HIS A 113 -5.11 -12.33 0.53
C HIS A 113 -5.00 -11.03 1.33
N ASP A 114 -4.37 -9.98 0.80
CA ASP A 114 -4.33 -8.68 1.47
C ASP A 114 -5.76 -8.14 1.66
N ASP A 115 -6.12 -7.84 2.90
CA ASP A 115 -7.49 -7.43 3.29
C ASP A 115 -7.95 -6.20 2.50
N LYS A 116 -7.06 -5.23 2.31
CA LYS A 116 -7.35 -4.02 1.54
C LYS A 116 -7.56 -4.37 0.06
N LEU A 117 -6.70 -5.18 -0.56
CA LEU A 117 -6.92 -5.61 -1.93
C LEU A 117 -8.22 -6.40 -2.11
N GLN A 118 -8.63 -7.18 -1.12
CA GLN A 118 -9.94 -7.85 -1.11
C GLN A 118 -11.10 -6.84 -1.07
N GLU A 119 -11.00 -5.78 -0.25
CA GLU A 119 -11.97 -4.68 -0.23
C GLU A 119 -12.06 -3.97 -1.59
N LEU A 120 -10.92 -3.68 -2.23
CA LEU A 120 -10.87 -3.07 -3.56
C LEU A 120 -11.59 -3.94 -4.60
N HIS A 121 -11.36 -5.25 -4.55
CA HIS A 121 -12.01 -6.20 -5.46
C HIS A 121 -13.51 -6.31 -5.18
N ALA A 122 -13.92 -6.36 -3.91
CA ALA A 122 -15.31 -6.43 -3.47
C ALA A 122 -16.12 -5.16 -3.84
N ALA A 123 -15.47 -3.99 -3.92
CA ALA A 123 -16.07 -2.77 -4.44
C ALA A 123 -16.50 -2.85 -5.93
N GLY A 124 -16.27 -3.99 -6.60
CA GLY A 124 -16.69 -4.25 -7.98
C GLY A 124 -15.75 -3.64 -9.01
N VAL A 125 -14.59 -3.17 -8.57
CA VAL A 125 -13.67 -2.40 -9.39
C VAL A 125 -12.71 -3.35 -10.11
N LYS A 126 -13.23 -4.09 -11.10
CA LYS A 126 -12.42 -4.96 -11.94
C LYS A 126 -11.41 -4.12 -12.73
N ARG A 127 -10.14 -4.52 -12.72
CA ARG A 127 -9.03 -3.82 -13.42
C ARG A 127 -8.73 -2.40 -12.89
N CYS A 128 -9.01 -2.19 -11.60
CA CYS A 128 -8.38 -1.25 -10.64
C CYS A 128 -7.03 -0.67 -11.02
N ILE A 129 -6.12 -1.64 -10.97
CA ILE A 129 -4.70 -1.48 -10.85
C ILE A 129 -4.19 -2.11 -12.13
N ARG A 130 -3.67 -1.30 -13.04
CA ARG A 130 -2.94 -1.83 -14.18
C ARG A 130 -1.61 -2.37 -13.66
N LEU A 131 -1.56 -3.68 -13.50
CA LEU A 131 -0.30 -4.39 -13.40
C LEU A 131 0.15 -4.59 -14.83
N TRP A 132 1.05 -3.71 -15.27
CA TRP A 132 1.71 -3.69 -16.57
C TRP A 132 0.87 -3.08 -17.71
#